data_AF-A0A9R1W1V4-F1
#
_entry.id   AF-A0A9R1W1V4-F1
#
_cell.length_a   1.000
_cell.length_b   1.000
_cell.length_c   1.000
_cell.angle_alpha   90.00
_cell.angle_beta   90.00
_cell.angle_gamma   90.00
#
_symmetry.space_group_name_H-M   'P 1'
#
loop_
_entity.id
_entity.type
_entity.pdbx_description
1 polymer ?
#
loop_
_entity_poly.entity_id
_entity_poly.type
_entity_poly.pdbx_seq_one_letter_code
_entity_poly.pdbx_strand_id
1 'polypeptide(L)'
;MHPCKAIQCIRTGGYGIIYKAELQPTNVVAVKKLHSSSDNVDHNGFLDEVHALTNISHRNIVKLYGYCSHASHSFLIYEYLEKGSLASILRSDVLAKDLDWLKRINIVRAIANGLAYMHHDCSPPMIHRDISIASILLNSDYEAHISDFGTSKLLKLDSSNSTTIAGNYGYIVPCNVTL
;
A
#
# COMPACT_ATOMS: atom_id res chain seq x y z
N MET A 1 -11.54 -22.00 4.32
CA MET A 1 -10.27 -21.43 3.83
C MET A 1 -9.58 -22.47 2.96
N HIS A 2 -9.24 -22.15 1.70
CA HIS A 2 -8.35 -23.00 0.91
C HIS A 2 -6.91 -22.85 1.43
N PRO A 3 -6.09 -23.92 1.41
CA PRO A 3 -4.73 -23.85 1.90
C PRO A 3 -3.89 -22.90 1.03
N CYS A 4 -3.42 -21.81 1.63
CA CYS A 4 -2.49 -20.88 1.00
C CYS A 4 -1.06 -21.36 1.28
N LYS A 5 -0.28 -21.60 0.21
CA LYS A 5 1.12 -22.03 0.34
C LYS A 5 2.04 -20.84 0.14
N ALA A 6 2.80 -20.48 1.18
CA ALA A 6 3.87 -19.49 1.04
C ALA A 6 4.97 -20.06 0.12
N ILE A 7 5.33 -19.30 -0.91
CA ILE A 7 6.36 -19.68 -1.88
C ILE A 7 7.68 -19.00 -1.52
N GLN A 8 7.65 -17.71 -1.23
CA GLN A 8 8.87 -16.90 -1.11
C GLN A 8 8.65 -15.72 -0.16
N CYS A 9 9.61 -15.44 0.73
CA CYS A 9 9.66 -14.17 1.46
C CYS A 9 10.16 -13.07 0.52
N ILE A 10 9.36 -12.03 0.29
CA ILE A 10 9.69 -10.91 -0.61
C ILE A 10 10.37 -9.78 0.18
N ARG A 11 9.85 -9.48 1.38
CA ARG A 11 10.27 -8.32 2.16
C ARG A 11 10.06 -8.54 3.64
N THR A 12 10.99 -8.05 4.45
CA THR A 12 10.85 -7.87 5.89
C THR A 12 11.00 -6.37 6.19
N GLY A 13 10.07 -5.78 6.94
CA GLY A 13 10.10 -4.37 7.28
C GLY A 13 9.43 -4.08 8.63
N GLY A 14 9.36 -2.80 9.01
CA GLY A 14 8.77 -2.38 10.29
C GLY A 14 7.30 -2.81 10.45
N TYR A 15 6.54 -2.78 9.35
CA TYR A 15 5.14 -3.19 9.29
C TYR A 15 4.93 -4.69 9.06
N GLY A 16 5.95 -5.54 9.26
CA GLY A 16 5.84 -6.99 9.11
C GLY A 16 6.56 -7.57 7.89
N ILE A 17 6.14 -8.78 7.52
CA ILE A 17 6.77 -9.62 6.48
C ILE A 17 5.80 -9.81 5.32
N ILE A 18 6.25 -9.58 4.09
CA ILE A 18 5.48 -9.81 2.86
C ILE A 18 5.98 -11.08 2.18
N TYR A 19 5.05 -12.00 1.93
CA TYR A 19 5.28 -13.26 1.23
C TYR A 19 4.62 -13.26 -0.14
N LYS A 20 5.28 -13.85 -1.13
CA LYS A 20 4.63 -14.37 -2.33
C LYS A 20 3.99 -15.69 -1.95
N ALA A 21 2.71 -15.86 -2.22
CA ALA A 21 1.99 -17.09 -1.92
C ALA A 21 1.07 -17.49 -3.07
N GLU A 22 0.66 -18.74 -3.07
CA GLU A 22 -0.24 -19.31 -4.06
C GLU A 22 -1.48 -19.84 -3.35
N LEU A 23 -2.64 -19.29 -3.72
CA LEU A 23 -3.94 -19.66 -3.16
C LEU A 23 -4.56 -20.85 -3.91
N GLN A 24 -4.31 -20.92 -5.22
CA GLN A 24 -4.66 -21.99 -6.15
C GLN A 24 -3.55 -22.06 -7.21
N PRO A 25 -3.39 -23.17 -7.99
CA PRO A 25 -2.30 -23.39 -8.95
C PRO A 25 -2.02 -22.29 -10.00
N THR A 26 -2.84 -21.24 -10.05
CA THR A 26 -2.74 -20.10 -10.97
C THR A 26 -2.97 -18.75 -10.29
N ASN A 27 -3.23 -18.73 -8.98
CA ASN A 27 -3.57 -17.51 -8.25
C ASN A 27 -2.46 -17.14 -7.27
N VAL A 28 -1.53 -16.32 -7.77
CA VAL A 28 -0.42 -15.78 -6.98
C VAL A 28 -0.87 -14.50 -6.28
N VAL A 29 -0.62 -14.43 -4.98
CA VAL A 29 -1.00 -13.32 -4.11
C VAL A 29 0.20 -12.83 -3.31
N ALA A 30 0.14 -11.57 -2.87
CA ALA A 30 1.03 -11.04 -1.86
C ALA A 30 0.35 -11.14 -0.49
N VAL A 31 1.00 -11.76 0.49
CA VAL A 31 0.49 -11.90 1.86
C VAL A 31 1.39 -11.09 2.79
N LYS A 32 0.87 -9.99 3.33
CA LYS A 32 1.52 -9.20 4.38
C LYS A 32 1.09 -9.76 5.72
N LYS A 33 2.03 -10.41 6.41
CA LYS A 33 1.90 -10.82 7.82
C LYS A 33 2.41 -9.68 8.68
N LEU A 34 1.54 -9.07 9.46
CA LEU A 34 1.94 -8.05 10.42
C LEU A 34 2.68 -8.69 11.60
N HIS A 35 3.57 -7.93 12.25
CA HIS A 35 4.21 -8.41 13.46
C HIS A 35 3.17 -8.58 14.57
N SER A 36 3.30 -9.62 15.38
CA SER A 36 2.45 -9.78 16.56
C SER A 36 2.92 -8.80 17.62
N SER A 37 2.34 -7.61 17.69
CA SER A 37 2.60 -6.71 18.81
C SER A 37 1.66 -7.07 19.96
N SER A 38 2.24 -7.28 21.15
CA SER A 38 1.51 -7.20 22.43
C SER A 38 0.96 -5.79 22.69
N ASP A 39 1.45 -4.79 21.94
CA ASP A 39 1.10 -3.38 22.07
C ASP A 39 0.12 -2.94 20.98
N ASN A 40 -0.91 -2.19 21.36
CA ASN A 40 -2.03 -1.74 20.52
C ASN A 40 -1.65 -0.81 19.33
N VAL A 41 -0.37 -0.47 19.15
CA VAL A 41 0.07 0.56 18.19
C VAL A 41 -0.03 0.07 16.73
N ASP A 42 0.31 -1.19 16.44
CA ASP A 42 0.23 -1.75 15.07
C ASP A 42 -1.20 -2.17 14.67
N HIS A 43 -2.09 -2.34 15.67
CA HIS A 43 -3.49 -2.71 15.43
C HIS A 43 -4.26 -1.62 14.70
N ASN A 44 -3.93 -0.35 14.95
CA ASN A 44 -4.55 0.78 14.26
C ASN A 44 -4.19 0.79 12.77
N GLY A 45 -2.92 0.53 12.42
CA GLY A 45 -2.49 0.52 11.02
C GLY A 45 -3.12 -0.61 10.21
N PHE A 46 -3.30 -1.79 10.83
CA PHE A 46 -4.05 -2.88 10.22
C PHE A 46 -5.49 -2.49 9.90
N LEU A 47 -6.22 -1.96 10.90
CA LEU A 47 -7.63 -1.61 10.73
C LEU A 47 -7.80 -0.44 9.77
N ASP A 48 -6.90 0.55 9.80
CA ASP A 48 -6.87 1.65 8.84
C ASP A 48 -6.67 1.13 7.41
N GLU A 49 -5.74 0.19 7.19
CA GLU A 49 -5.47 -0.41 5.88
C GLU A 49 -6.65 -1.25 5.37
N VAL A 50 -7.24 -2.09 6.23
CA VAL A 50 -8.45 -2.87 5.91
C VAL A 50 -9.60 -1.93 5.56
N HIS A 51 -9.86 -0.95 6.41
CA HIS A 51 -10.95 0.01 6.21
C HIS A 51 -10.76 0.79 4.90
N ALA A 52 -9.54 1.23 4.60
CA ALA A 52 -9.28 1.96 3.37
C ALA A 52 -9.55 1.10 2.13
N LEU A 53 -8.90 -0.06 2.05
CA LEU A 53 -8.91 -0.89 0.84
C LEU A 53 -10.19 -1.70 0.64
N THR A 54 -11.05 -1.80 1.65
CA THR A 54 -12.41 -2.35 1.49
C THR A 54 -13.41 -1.33 0.95
N ASN A 55 -13.15 -0.03 1.11
CA ASN A 55 -14.06 1.04 0.71
C ASN A 55 -13.66 1.73 -0.61
N ILE A 56 -12.49 1.40 -1.16
CA ILE A 56 -11.98 2.01 -2.40
C ILE A 56 -11.64 0.95 -3.44
N SER A 57 -11.86 1.27 -4.71
CA SER A 57 -11.45 0.41 -5.82
C SER A 57 -11.13 1.25 -7.04
N HIS A 58 -9.86 1.24 -7.43
CA HIS A 58 -9.37 2.02 -8.57
C HIS A 58 -8.21 1.31 -9.24
N ARG A 59 -8.08 1.45 -10.55
CA ARG A 59 -7.05 0.76 -11.36
C ARG A 59 -5.61 1.13 -11.03
N ASN A 60 -5.39 2.19 -10.24
CA ASN A 60 -4.07 2.64 -9.79
C ASN A 60 -3.92 2.54 -8.26
N ILE A 61 -4.70 1.68 -7.62
CA ILE A 61 -4.64 1.35 -6.19
C ILE A 61 -4.57 -0.16 -6.09
N VAL A 62 -3.69 -0.67 -5.23
CA VAL A 62 -3.53 -2.11 -5.01
C VAL A 62 -4.83 -2.72 -4.49
N LYS A 63 -5.21 -3.87 -5.06
CA LYS A 63 -6.41 -4.60 -4.68
C LYS A 63 -6.14 -5.48 -3.47
N LEU A 64 -6.92 -5.25 -2.41
CA LEU A 64 -7.02 -6.18 -1.27
C LEU A 64 -8.04 -7.27 -1.63
N TYR A 65 -7.60 -8.52 -1.67
CA TYR A 65 -8.48 -9.68 -1.85
C TYR A 65 -9.14 -10.13 -0.55
N GLY A 66 -8.49 -9.90 0.58
CA GLY A 66 -9.05 -10.22 1.87
C GLY A 66 -8.06 -9.99 3.01
N TYR A 67 -8.55 -10.21 4.23
CA TYR A 67 -7.75 -10.10 5.43
C TYR A 67 -8.10 -11.23 6.40
N CYS A 68 -7.18 -11.52 7.31
CA CYS A 68 -7.41 -12.41 8.44
C CYS A 68 -6.99 -11.68 9.71
N SER A 69 -7.88 -11.64 10.70
CA SER A 69 -7.61 -11.10 12.03
C SER A 69 -7.74 -12.24 13.03
N HIS A 70 -6.63 -12.60 13.68
CA HIS A 70 -6.58 -13.56 14.78
C HIS A 70 -5.81 -12.95 15.95
N ALA A 71 -6.09 -13.40 17.17
CA ALA A 71 -5.53 -12.84 18.41
C ALA A 71 -3.99 -12.72 18.43
N SER A 72 -3.31 -13.60 17.68
CA SER A 72 -1.85 -13.62 17.58
C SER A 72 -1.29 -13.19 16.23
N HIS A 73 -2.10 -13.16 15.18
CA HIS A 73 -1.63 -12.97 13.81
C HIS A 73 -2.66 -12.23 12.95
N SER A 74 -2.21 -11.16 12.29
CA SER A 74 -2.98 -10.44 11.30
C SER A 74 -2.34 -10.57 9.93
N PHE A 75 -3.17 -10.82 8.92
CA PHE A 75 -2.73 -10.99 7.54
C PHE A 75 -3.58 -10.12 6.60
N LEU A 76 -2.92 -9.55 5.60
CA LEU A 76 -3.55 -8.87 4.47
C LEU A 76 -3.13 -9.58 3.19
N ILE A 77 -4.11 -9.85 2.32
CA ILE A 77 -3.94 -10.64 1.10
C ILE A 77 -4.24 -9.71 -0.07
N TYR A 78 -3.24 -9.43 -0.89
CA TYR A 78 -3.34 -8.52 -2.03
C TYR A 78 -3.13 -9.25 -3.35
N GLU A 79 -3.51 -8.58 -4.43
CA GLU A 79 -2.92 -8.90 -5.73
C GLU A 79 -1.39 -8.87 -5.67
N TYR A 80 -0.76 -9.74 -6.45
CA TYR A 80 0.69 -9.77 -6.57
C TYR A 80 1.11 -8.95 -7.80
N LEU A 81 1.96 -7.94 -7.59
CA LEU A 81 2.47 -7.06 -8.64
C LEU A 81 3.94 -7.43 -8.92
N GLU A 82 4.19 -7.98 -10.11
CA GLU A 82 5.38 -8.80 -10.43
C GLU A 82 6.68 -8.01 -10.43
N LYS A 83 6.64 -6.73 -10.78
CA LYS A 83 7.84 -5.87 -10.81
C LYS A 83 8.17 -5.31 -9.42
N GLY A 84 7.30 -5.53 -8.43
CA GLY A 84 7.47 -5.07 -7.06
C GLY A 84 7.44 -3.54 -6.97
N SER A 85 8.15 -2.99 -6.00
CA SER A 85 8.12 -1.53 -5.76
C SER A 85 8.98 -0.74 -6.75
N LEU A 86 8.57 0.48 -7.05
CA LEU A 86 9.38 1.43 -7.81
C LEU A 86 10.74 1.67 -7.14
N ALA A 87 10.80 1.68 -5.80
CA ALA A 87 12.05 1.75 -5.05
C ALA A 87 13.03 0.61 -5.36
N SER A 88 12.54 -0.63 -5.48
CA SER A 88 13.40 -1.77 -5.85
C SER A 88 13.91 -1.68 -7.28
N ILE A 89 13.09 -1.16 -8.20
CA ILE A 89 13.48 -0.97 -9.60
C ILE A 89 14.55 0.12 -9.72
N LEU A 90 14.35 1.27 -9.07
CA LEU A 90 15.27 2.40 -9.13
C LEU A 90 16.62 2.14 -8.44
N ARG A 91 16.69 1.17 -7.51
CA ARG A 91 17.96 0.73 -6.89
C ARG A 91 18.79 -0.18 -7.79
N SER A 92 18.21 -0.73 -8.86
CA SER A 92 18.93 -1.58 -9.82
C SER A 92 19.28 -0.79 -11.06
N ASP A 93 20.57 -0.60 -11.35
CA ASP A 93 21.01 0.10 -12.56
C ASP A 93 20.51 -0.54 -13.85
N VAL A 94 20.26 -1.86 -13.82
CA VAL A 94 19.72 -2.59 -14.97
C VAL A 94 18.24 -2.28 -15.13
N LEU A 95 17.43 -2.51 -14.08
CA LEU A 95 15.98 -2.29 -14.16
C LEU A 95 15.60 -0.81 -14.30
N ALA A 96 16.41 0.09 -13.76
CA ALA A 96 16.21 1.54 -13.89
C ALA A 96 16.39 2.03 -15.32
N LYS A 97 17.22 1.35 -16.13
CA LYS A 97 17.37 1.65 -17.56
C LYS A 97 16.15 1.22 -18.38
N ASP A 98 15.47 0.15 -17.96
CA ASP A 98 14.24 -0.32 -18.60
C ASP A 98 13.04 0.62 -18.36
N LEU A 99 13.10 1.44 -17.30
CA LEU A 99 12.20 2.57 -17.07
C LEU A 99 12.57 3.75 -17.97
N ASP A 100 12.22 3.64 -19.25
CA ASP A 100 12.32 4.76 -20.19
C ASP A 100 11.41 5.94 -19.79
N TRP A 101 11.57 7.05 -20.51
CA TRP A 101 10.85 8.29 -20.22
C TRP A 101 9.33 8.14 -20.28
N LEU A 102 8.81 7.38 -21.26
CA LEU A 102 7.37 7.19 -21.42
C LEU A 102 6.80 6.37 -20.26
N LYS A 103 7.49 5.32 -19.82
CA LYS A 103 7.10 4.55 -18.63
C LYS A 103 7.06 5.43 -17.38
N ARG A 104 8.06 6.30 -17.18
CA ARG A 104 8.09 7.24 -16.04
C ARG A 104 6.90 8.20 -16.05
N ILE A 105 6.57 8.78 -17.20
CA ILE A 105 5.38 9.65 -17.34
C ILE A 105 4.11 8.87 -17.01
N ASN A 106 3.97 7.65 -17.51
CA ASN A 106 2.79 6.82 -17.27
C ASN A 106 2.65 6.46 -15.78
N ILE A 107 3.76 6.18 -15.09
CA ILE A 107 3.79 5.96 -13.64
C ILE A 107 3.28 7.20 -12.90
N VAL A 108 3.81 8.39 -13.21
CA VAL A 108 3.38 9.65 -12.57
C VAL A 108 1.89 9.91 -12.81
N ARG A 109 1.42 9.70 -14.05
CA ARG A 109 -0.01 9.85 -14.40
C ARG A 109 -0.89 8.88 -13.61
N ALA A 110 -0.49 7.62 -13.51
CA ALA A 110 -1.20 6.60 -12.74
C ALA A 110 -1.31 6.97 -11.25
N ILE A 111 -0.21 7.45 -10.64
CA ILE A 111 -0.20 7.92 -9.25
C ILE A 111 -1.15 9.12 -9.09
N ALA A 112 -1.07 10.10 -10.00
CA ALA A 112 -1.95 11.28 -9.95
C ALA A 112 -3.43 10.90 -10.07
N ASN A 113 -3.78 9.95 -10.94
CA ASN A 113 -5.14 9.46 -11.08
C ASN A 113 -5.63 8.75 -9.81
N GLY A 114 -4.81 7.90 -9.21
CA GLY A 114 -5.14 7.23 -7.94
C GLY A 114 -5.36 8.23 -6.80
N LEU A 115 -4.50 9.25 -6.70
CA LEU A 115 -4.65 10.33 -5.71
C LEU A 115 -5.88 11.18 -5.95
N ALA A 116 -6.15 11.57 -7.20
CA ALA A 116 -7.33 12.35 -7.55
C ALA A 116 -8.62 11.60 -7.18
N TYR A 117 -8.70 10.32 -7.49
CA TYR A 117 -9.82 9.46 -7.10
C TYR A 117 -10.02 9.45 -5.56
N MET A 118 -8.96 9.21 -4.79
CA MET A 118 -9.07 9.20 -3.32
C MET A 118 -9.51 10.55 -2.73
N HIS A 119 -9.04 11.66 -3.32
CA HIS A 119 -9.28 13.00 -2.78
C HIS A 119 -10.61 13.60 -3.22
N HIS A 120 -11.11 13.25 -4.40
CA HIS A 120 -12.26 13.92 -5.02
C HIS A 120 -13.45 13.01 -5.26
N ASP A 121 -13.21 11.72 -5.55
CA ASP A 121 -14.27 10.79 -5.93
C ASP A 121 -14.72 9.91 -4.75
N CYS A 122 -13.89 9.76 -3.71
CA CYS A 122 -14.27 9.11 -2.46
C CYS A 122 -15.06 10.07 -1.55
N SER A 123 -16.14 9.57 -0.94
CA SER A 123 -16.95 10.30 0.05
C SER A 123 -17.10 9.50 1.33
N PRO A 124 -16.49 9.93 2.46
CA PRO A 124 -15.64 11.11 2.59
C PRO A 124 -14.28 10.97 1.87
N PRO A 125 -13.59 12.07 1.53
CA PRO A 125 -12.27 12.03 0.94
C PRO A 125 -11.27 11.23 1.78
N MET A 126 -10.40 10.49 1.13
CA MET A 126 -9.37 9.68 1.77
C MET A 126 -7.99 10.24 1.49
N ILE A 127 -7.16 10.40 2.53
CA ILE A 127 -5.77 10.85 2.39
C ILE A 127 -4.85 9.68 2.73
N HIS A 128 -3.92 9.37 1.82
CA HIS A 128 -2.97 8.26 1.98
C HIS A 128 -1.93 8.48 3.08
N ARG A 129 -1.42 9.73 3.20
CA ARG A 129 -0.45 10.21 4.22
C ARG A 129 0.97 9.65 4.14
N ASP A 130 1.21 8.54 3.43
CA ASP A 130 2.58 8.01 3.23
C ASP A 130 2.92 7.66 1.76
N ILE A 131 2.76 8.62 0.85
CA ILE A 131 3.17 8.42 -0.55
C ILE A 131 4.69 8.49 -0.68
N SER A 132 5.29 7.40 -1.11
CA SER A 132 6.74 7.27 -1.39
C SER A 132 7.00 6.30 -2.54
N ILE A 133 8.21 6.30 -3.10
CA ILE A 133 8.61 5.31 -4.12
C ILE A 133 8.54 3.85 -3.64
N ALA A 134 8.51 3.61 -2.32
CA ALA A 134 8.35 2.27 -1.75
C ALA A 134 6.88 1.80 -1.76
N SER A 135 5.94 2.75 -1.65
CA SER A 135 4.48 2.55 -1.70
C SER A 135 3.90 2.51 -3.12
N ILE A 136 4.75 2.64 -4.15
CA ILE A 136 4.32 2.50 -5.55
C ILE A 136 4.75 1.12 -6.03
N LEU A 137 3.79 0.26 -6.32
CA LEU A 137 4.01 -1.07 -6.89
C LEU A 137 3.71 -1.08 -8.38
N LEU A 138 4.45 -1.88 -9.14
CA LEU A 138 4.29 -2.02 -10.59
C LEU A 138 3.89 -3.45 -10.97
N ASN A 139 2.88 -3.59 -11.83
CA ASN A 139 2.56 -4.88 -12.45
C ASN A 139 3.56 -5.24 -13.57
N SER A 140 3.35 -6.39 -14.23
CA SER A 140 4.13 -6.83 -15.39
C SER A 140 4.32 -5.78 -16.50
N ASP A 141 3.32 -4.92 -16.71
CA ASP A 141 3.26 -3.90 -17.77
C ASP A 141 3.77 -2.53 -17.33
N TYR A 142 4.39 -2.43 -16.14
CA TYR A 142 4.83 -1.17 -15.53
C TYR A 142 3.69 -0.18 -15.21
N GLU A 143 2.44 -0.64 -15.10
CA GLU A 143 1.35 0.17 -14.58
C GLU A 143 1.47 0.32 -13.06
N ALA A 144 1.37 1.56 -12.58
CA ALA A 144 1.58 1.89 -11.18
C ALA A 144 0.31 1.77 -10.34
N HIS A 145 0.49 1.21 -9.15
CA HIS A 145 -0.52 1.00 -8.13
C HIS A 145 -0.02 1.55 -6.79
N ILE A 146 -0.82 2.39 -6.15
CA ILE A 146 -0.56 2.90 -4.79
C ILE A 146 -0.83 1.77 -3.79
N SER A 147 0.07 1.57 -2.82
CA SER A 147 -0.01 0.57 -1.75
C SER A 147 0.31 1.18 -0.38
N ASP A 148 0.27 0.37 0.69
CA ASP A 148 0.63 0.77 2.06
C ASP A 148 -0.32 1.80 2.71
N PHE A 149 -1.60 1.44 2.77
CA PHE A 149 -2.67 2.29 3.31
C PHE A 149 -2.76 2.30 4.84
N GLY A 150 -1.78 1.70 5.54
CA GLY A 150 -1.78 1.59 7.01
C GLY A 150 -1.67 2.91 7.78
N THR A 151 -1.46 4.04 7.10
CA THR A 151 -1.52 5.37 7.72
C THR A 151 -2.64 6.25 7.17
N SER A 152 -3.44 5.72 6.23
CA SER A 152 -4.48 6.45 5.54
C SER A 152 -5.62 6.85 6.48
N LYS A 153 -6.28 7.97 6.18
CA LYS A 153 -7.39 8.49 6.97
C LYS A 153 -8.47 9.07 6.08
N LEU A 154 -9.71 8.86 6.48
CA LEU A 154 -10.84 9.62 5.97
C LEU A 154 -10.84 11.02 6.57
N LEU A 155 -11.00 12.04 5.73
CA LEU A 155 -11.18 13.42 6.18
C LEU A 155 -12.59 13.60 6.74
N LYS A 156 -12.68 13.96 8.01
CA LYS A 156 -13.94 14.40 8.62
C LYS A 156 -14.03 15.91 8.47
N LEU A 157 -15.01 16.37 7.70
CA LEU A 157 -15.24 17.80 7.45
C LEU A 157 -15.59 18.60 8.72
N ASP A 158 -16.08 17.93 9.78
CA ASP A 158 -16.67 18.59 10.96
C ASP A 158 -15.84 18.49 12.26
N SER A 159 -14.62 17.95 12.23
CA SER A 159 -13.74 17.87 13.40
C SER A 159 -12.42 18.59 13.15
N SER A 160 -11.82 19.20 14.18
CA SER A 160 -10.42 19.63 14.13
C SER A 160 -9.56 18.48 13.58
N ASN A 161 -8.97 18.66 12.41
CA ASN A 161 -8.16 17.65 11.71
C ASN A 161 -6.82 17.35 12.41
N SER A 162 -6.78 17.38 13.74
CA SER A 162 -5.62 17.02 14.54
C SER A 162 -5.41 15.51 14.41
N THR A 163 -4.57 15.14 13.45
CA THR A 163 -4.08 13.78 13.29
C THR A 163 -2.61 13.75 13.70
N THR A 164 -2.20 12.72 14.44
CA THR A 164 -0.78 12.50 14.79
C THR A 164 0.04 12.47 13.51
N ILE A 165 1.16 13.20 13.43
CA ILE A 165 2.03 13.26 12.25
C ILE A 165 2.34 11.84 11.74
N ALA A 166 2.09 11.58 10.47
CA ALA A 166 2.42 10.34 9.78
C ALA A 166 2.95 10.64 8.37
N GLY A 167 3.76 9.72 7.85
CA GLY A 167 4.43 9.82 6.56
C GLY A 167 5.94 9.64 6.66
N ASN A 168 6.59 9.29 5.55
CA ASN A 168 8.05 9.18 5.50
C ASN A 168 8.74 10.55 5.57
N TYR A 169 9.81 10.63 6.37
CA TYR A 169 10.67 11.82 6.48
C TYR A 169 11.17 12.25 5.08
N GLY A 170 11.00 13.53 4.75
CA GLY A 170 11.31 14.10 3.43
C GLY A 170 10.13 14.22 2.46
N TYR A 171 9.01 13.55 2.75
CA TYR A 171 7.76 13.63 1.95
C TYR A 171 6.58 14.23 2.74
N ILE A 172 6.77 14.50 4.04
CA ILE A 172 5.78 15.19 4.87
C ILE A 172 5.74 16.68 4.48
N VAL A 173 4.53 17.17 4.16
CA VAL A 173 4.30 18.59 3.91
C VAL A 173 4.55 19.39 5.21
N PRO A 174 5.34 20.48 5.18
CA PRO A 174 5.69 21.23 6.40
C PRO A 174 4.50 21.81 7.18
N CYS A 175 3.32 21.93 6.56
CA CYS A 175 2.10 22.38 7.23
C CYS A 175 1.49 21.34 8.21
N ASN A 176 1.98 20.10 8.27
CA ASN A 176 1.51 19.07 9.21
C ASN A 176 1.91 19.31 10.68
N VAL A 177 2.53 20.45 11.02
CA VAL A 177 2.99 20.74 12.39
C VAL A 177 1.93 21.48 13.22
N THR A 178 0.84 21.99 12.65
CA THR A 178 -0.21 22.65 13.44
C THR A 178 -1.53 22.80 12.68
N LEU A 179 -2.56 22.08 13.12
CA LEU A 179 -3.91 22.59 13.44
C LEU A 179 -4.52 21.72 14.54
#